data_AF-A0A3M1A4T9-F1
#
_entry.id   AF-A0A3M1A4T9-F1
#
_cell.length_a   1.000
_cell.length_b   1.000
_cell.length_c   1.000
_cell.angle_alpha   90.00
_cell.angle_beta   90.00
_cell.angle_gamma   90.00
#
_symmetry.space_group_name_H-M   'P 1'
#
loop_
_entity.id
_entity.type
_entity.pdbx_description
1 polymer ?
#
loop_
_entity_poly.entity_id
_entity_poly.type
_entity_poly.pdbx_seq_one_letter_code
_entity_poly.pdbx_strand_id
1 'polypeptide(L)' 'MATRDREKWKELAEKELRGKPLESLTWHTPEGIDVPPVHTEEDIEGLEHLGSMPGLPPYVRGPRATMYAGRPWTI' A
#
# COMPACT_ATOMS: atom_id res chain seq x y z
N MET A 1 0.16 17.66 -3.38
CA MET A 1 0.46 17.45 -4.82
C MET A 1 -0.13 16.13 -5.29
N ALA A 2 0.00 15.06 -4.51
CA ALA A 2 -0.55 13.72 -4.78
C ALA A 2 -2.05 13.67 -5.12
N THR A 3 -2.92 14.43 -4.42
CA THR A 3 -4.37 14.45 -4.69
C THR A 3 -4.68 14.81 -6.15
N ARG A 4 -3.93 15.77 -6.69
CA ARG A 4 -4.11 16.26 -8.07
C ARG A 4 -3.74 15.20 -9.11
N ASP A 5 -2.78 14.33 -8.80
CA ASP A 5 -2.35 13.28 -9.72
C ASP A 5 -3.26 12.04 -9.61
N ARG A 6 -3.84 11.78 -8.42
CA ARG A 6 -4.90 10.79 -8.23
C ARG A 6 -6.15 11.13 -9.06
N GLU A 7 -6.60 12.39 -9.06
CA GLU A 7 -7.76 12.79 -9.88
C GLU A 7 -7.48 12.69 -11.38
N LYS A 8 -6.29 13.11 -11.85
CA LYS A 8 -5.90 12.90 -13.26
C LYS A 8 -5.86 11.41 -13.63
N TRP A 9 -5.38 10.56 -12.73
CA TRP A 9 -5.38 9.12 -12.96
C TRP A 9 -6.81 8.58 -13.10
N LYS A 10 -7.75 9.00 -12.26
CA LYS A 10 -9.16 8.61 -12.38
C LYS A 10 -9.74 8.98 -13.74
N GLU A 11 -9.52 10.21 -14.19
CA GLU A 11 -10.01 10.67 -15.51
C GLU A 11 -9.44 9.84 -16.68
N LEU A 12 -8.16 9.45 -16.59
CA LEU A 12 -7.53 8.60 -17.60
C LEU A 12 -8.09 7.18 -17.55
N ALA A 13 -8.21 6.59 -16.36
CA ALA A 13 -8.74 5.25 -16.16
C ALA A 13 -10.19 5.12 -16.64
N GLU A 14 -11.05 6.09 -16.33
CA GLU A 14 -12.44 6.13 -16.79
C GLU A 14 -12.56 6.13 -18.32
N LYS A 15 -11.68 6.88 -19.02
CA LYS A 15 -11.62 6.88 -20.49
C LYS A 15 -11.21 5.51 -21.04
N GLU A 16 -10.25 4.85 -20.38
CA GLU A 16 -9.75 3.54 -20.80
C GLU A 16 -10.74 2.39 -20.52
N LEU A 17 -11.55 2.53 -19.47
CA LEU A 17 -12.54 1.54 -19.05
C LEU A 17 -13.76 1.42 -19.99
N ARG A 18 -13.93 2.35 -20.93
CA ARG A 18 -14.96 2.31 -22.00
C ARG A 18 -16.37 1.99 -21.46
N GLY A 19 -16.76 2.67 -20.38
CA GLY A 19 -18.09 2.54 -19.78
C GLY A 19 -18.20 1.48 -18.67
N LYS A 20 -17.13 0.76 -18.34
CA LYS A 20 -17.06 0.01 -17.09
C LYS A 20 -16.86 0.98 -15.91
N PRO A 21 -17.48 0.73 -14.74
CA PRO A 21 -17.30 1.57 -13.56
C PRO A 21 -15.85 1.48 -13.06
N LEU A 22 -15.31 2.57 -12.52
CA LEU A 22 -13.95 2.62 -11.97
C LEU A 22 -13.78 1.62 -10.82
N GLU A 23 -14.84 1.41 -10.06
CA GLU A 23 -14.96 0.47 -8.96
C GLU A 23 -14.69 -0.98 -9.39
N SER A 24 -14.91 -1.31 -10.67
CA SER A 24 -14.59 -2.65 -11.20
C SER A 24 -13.11 -2.99 -11.18
N LEU A 25 -12.24 -2.01 -10.93
CA LEU A 25 -10.81 -2.21 -10.74
C LEU A 25 -10.43 -2.54 -9.28
N THR A 26 -11.37 -2.41 -8.33
CA THR A 26 -11.13 -2.74 -6.93
C THR A 26 -11.10 -4.24 -6.74
N TRP A 27 -10.08 -4.76 -6.07
CA TRP A 27 -10.02 -6.17 -5.72
C TRP A 27 -10.66 -6.40 -4.34
N HIS A 28 -11.78 -7.13 -4.33
CA HIS A 28 -12.40 -7.63 -3.11
C HIS A 28 -11.69 -8.91 -2.67
N THR A 29 -10.84 -8.82 -1.66
CA THR A 29 -10.09 -9.98 -1.18
C THR A 29 -10.98 -10.92 -0.34
N PRO A 30 -10.66 -12.23 -0.27
CA PRO A 30 -11.35 -13.15 0.64
C PRO A 30 -11.26 -12.73 2.12
N GLU A 31 -10.25 -11.95 2.49
CA GLU A 31 -10.06 -11.38 3.83
C GLU A 31 -11.05 -10.24 4.15
N GLY A 32 -11.89 -9.82 3.19
CA GLY A 32 -12.87 -8.75 3.37
C GLY A 32 -12.24 -7.35 3.29
N ILE A 33 -11.11 -7.22 2.62
CA ILE A 33 -10.40 -5.95 2.43
C ILE A 33 -10.53 -5.55 0.96
N ASP A 34 -11.05 -4.34 0.73
CA ASP A 34 -11.10 -3.75 -0.60
C ASP A 34 -9.75 -3.14 -0.93
N VAL A 35 -9.06 -3.69 -1.94
CA VAL A 35 -7.74 -3.21 -2.39
C VAL A 35 -7.94 -2.26 -3.58
N PRO A 36 -7.66 -0.95 -3.41
CA PRO A 36 -7.69 0.01 -4.51
C PRO A 36 -6.65 -0.34 -5.59
N PRO A 37 -6.91 -0.02 -6.87
CA PRO A 37 -5.99 -0.32 -7.96
C PRO A 37 -4.71 0.52 -7.96
N VAL A 38 -4.69 1.65 -7.23
CA VAL A 38 -3.53 2.56 -7.12
C VAL A 38 -3.46 3.11 -5.71
N HIS A 39 -2.23 3.21 -5.18
CA HIS A 39 -1.92 3.86 -3.91
C HIS A 39 -1.01 5.08 -4.11
N THR A 40 -1.10 6.08 -3.24
CA THR A 40 -0.23 7.28 -3.25
C THR A 40 0.31 7.59 -1.85
N GLU A 41 1.14 8.63 -1.71
CA GLU A 41 1.68 9.02 -0.40
C GLU A 41 0.59 9.39 0.62
N GLU A 42 -0.59 9.81 0.16
CA GLU A 42 -1.73 10.14 1.01
C GLU A 42 -2.27 8.91 1.76
N ASP A 43 -2.13 7.71 1.20
CA ASP A 43 -2.66 6.49 1.85
C ASP A 43 -1.80 6.02 3.03
N ILE A 44 -0.59 6.57 3.17
CA ILE A 44 0.30 6.29 4.31
C ILE A 44 0.32 7.44 5.31
N GLU A 45 -0.41 8.53 5.07
CA GLU A 45 -0.50 9.65 6.01
C GLU A 45 -1.13 9.20 7.35
N GLY A 46 -0.56 9.67 8.46
CA GLY A 46 -1.03 9.33 9.80
C GLY A 46 -0.64 7.94 10.32
N LEU A 47 0.07 7.12 9.54
CA LEU A 47 0.60 5.85 10.03
C LEU A 47 1.74 6.06 11.04
N GLU A 48 1.47 5.78 12.31
CA GLU A 48 2.38 6.06 13.44
C GLU A 48 3.72 5.30 13.37
N HIS A 49 3.76 4.16 12.68
CA HIS A 49 4.89 3.22 12.70
C HIS A 49 5.82 3.34 11.48
N LEU A 50 5.58 4.27 10.55
CA LEU A 50 6.42 4.45 9.36
C LEU A 50 7.89 4.76 9.71
N GLY A 51 8.11 5.47 10.81
CA GLY A 51 9.44 5.79 11.33
C GLY A 51 10.07 4.71 12.21
N SER A 52 9.39 3.59 12.46
CA SER A 52 9.90 2.52 13.32
C SER A 52 11.16 1.85 12.73
N MET A 53 11.98 1.26 13.61
CA MET A 53 13.20 0.55 13.23
C MET A 53 13.10 -0.94 13.56
N PRO A 54 13.66 -1.83 12.72
CA PRO A 54 13.71 -3.25 13.01
C PRO A 54 14.45 -3.50 14.33
N GLY A 55 13.99 -4.48 15.11
CA GLY A 55 14.55 -4.79 16.42
C GLY A 55 14.10 -3.88 17.57
N LEU A 56 13.26 -2.87 17.31
CA LEU A 56 12.64 -2.03 18.34
C LEU A 56 11.11 -2.15 18.32
N PRO A 57 10.41 -2.01 19.47
CA PRO A 57 8.95 -1.95 19.50
C PRO A 57 8.40 -0.86 18.56
N PRO A 58 7.24 -1.06 17.90
CA PRO A 58 6.32 -2.22 17.99
C PRO A 58 6.71 -3.39 17.07
N TYR A 59 7.95 -3.47 16.59
CA TYR A 59 8.50 -4.56 15.77
C TYR A 59 7.83 -4.78 14.40
N VAL A 60 7.11 -3.78 13.87
CA VAL A 60 6.45 -3.85 12.55
C VAL A 60 7.45 -4.17 11.42
N ARG A 61 8.70 -3.68 11.53
CA ARG A 61 9.78 -3.95 10.56
C ARG A 61 10.63 -5.18 10.90
N GLY A 62 10.23 -5.95 11.90
CA GLY A 62 10.83 -7.21 12.30
C GLY A 62 11.49 -7.19 13.68
N PRO A 63 11.68 -8.38 14.30
CA PRO A 63 12.13 -8.52 15.68
C PRO A 63 13.65 -8.41 15.89
N ARG A 64 14.46 -8.32 14.83
CA ARG A 64 15.93 -8.25 14.90
C ARG A 64 16.43 -7.03 14.14
N ALA A 65 17.40 -6.31 14.69
CA ALA A 65 17.94 -5.09 14.07
C ALA A 65 18.51 -5.31 12.65
N THR A 66 19.10 -6.48 12.39
CA THR A 66 19.72 -6.81 11.09
C THR A 66 18.86 -7.70 10.19
N MET A 67 17.73 -8.22 10.71
CA MET A 67 16.88 -9.21 10.03
C MET A 67 17.70 -10.26 9.25
N TYR A 68 17.53 -10.33 7.94
CA TYR A 68 18.16 -11.32 7.08
C TYR A 68 19.46 -10.83 6.40
N ALA A 69 19.95 -9.63 6.73
CA ALA A 69 21.19 -9.11 6.16
C ALA A 69 22.42 -9.94 6.57
N GLY A 70 22.38 -10.63 7.73
CA GLY A 70 23.47 -11.48 8.20
C GLY A 70 23.15 -12.99 8.21
N ARG A 71 21.92 -13.38 8.54
CA ARG A 71 21.49 -14.79 8.58
C ARG A 71 20.08 -14.91 8.01
N PRO A 72 19.86 -15.72 6.95
CA PRO A 72 18.53 -15.90 6.36
C PRO A 72 17.58 -16.64 7.31
N TRP A 73 16.30 -16.70 6.95
CA TRP A 73 15.33 -17.52 7.66
C TRP A 73 15.70 -19.00 7.57
N THR A 74 15.30 -19.77 8.58
CA THR A 74 15.51 -21.23 8.59
C THR A 74 14.46 -21.87 7.69
N ILE A 75 14.87 -22.79 6.82
CA ILE A 75 13.98 -23.62 6.00
C ILE A 75 13.31 -24.66 6.90
#